data_AF-Q4U8Q1-F1
#
_entry.id   AF-Q4U8Q1-F1
#
_cell.length_a   1.000
_cell.length_b   1.000
_cell.length_c   1.000
_cell.angle_alpha   90.00
_cell.angle_beta   90.00
_cell.angle_gamma   90.00
#
_symmetry.space_group_name_H-M   'P 1'
#
loop_
_entity.id
_entity.type
_entity.pdbx_description
1 polymer ?
#
loop_
_entity_poly.entity_id
_entity_poly.type
_entity_poly.pdbx_seq_one_letter_code
_entity_poly.pdbx_strand_id
1 'polypeptide(L)'
;MGDSVRITIGGDEVVDHFASERNLEKLDFEAQRQLVVQLITSMAENVKERDKIKRDKSSHPLTNIKLSTKLESQLMAAYNFLDVLKNIYGKLLNSKKKRGKYTESEISSFGETIKNLDENLVNLENMIRYKPNSAIKKSRMDIDVNSIPFDKSALTTEEQNYVAESIRRWNVRDEGFDKQLQEIGEAVDRIGEVAIHIGTRAQDQAKAAIEAVVDVENTTKGVTDVTKRIKKLLKRQRMVEFYCRMILILIVLVLSGVLIYIVMKKLKNK
;
A
#
# COMPACT_ATOMS: atom_id res chain seq x y z
N MET A 1 2.92 -46.32 7.18
CA MET A 1 2.64 -45.12 8.00
C MET A 1 3.95 -44.38 8.13
N GLY A 2 4.20 -43.42 7.24
CA GLY A 2 5.41 -42.60 7.26
C GLY A 2 4.99 -41.17 7.54
N ASP A 3 5.44 -40.64 8.67
CA ASP A 3 5.15 -39.27 9.09
C ASP A 3 5.72 -38.29 8.07
N SER A 4 4.81 -37.59 7.39
CA SER A 4 5.12 -36.44 6.55
C SER A 4 5.68 -35.35 7.46
N VAL A 5 6.99 -35.14 7.41
CA VAL A 5 7.66 -33.98 8.05
C VAL A 5 7.16 -32.73 7.35
N ARG A 6 6.09 -32.16 7.91
CA ARG A 6 5.53 -30.86 7.56
C ARG A 6 6.54 -29.82 8.03
N ILE A 7 7.34 -29.28 7.12
CA ILE A 7 8.19 -28.12 7.41
C ILE A 7 7.23 -26.93 7.58
N THR A 8 6.75 -26.73 8.80
CA THR A 8 6.16 -25.46 9.21
C THR A 8 7.25 -24.40 9.14
N ILE A 9 7.14 -23.51 8.16
CA ILE A 9 7.89 -22.26 8.11
C ILE A 9 7.42 -21.45 9.33
N GLY A 10 8.13 -21.60 10.44
CA GLY A 10 7.86 -20.86 11.66
C GLY A 10 8.35 -19.43 11.52
N GLY A 11 7.47 -18.47 11.85
CA GLY A 11 7.83 -17.07 12.10
C GLY A 11 7.17 -16.05 11.18
N ASP A 12 5.85 -16.17 10.98
CA ASP A 12 5.01 -15.02 10.63
C ASP A 12 5.11 -13.97 11.77
N GLU A 13 5.96 -12.97 11.59
CA GLU A 13 5.54 -11.62 12.00
C GLU A 13 4.49 -11.22 10.98
N VAL A 14 3.22 -11.56 11.27
CA VAL A 14 2.09 -11.12 10.46
C VAL A 14 2.16 -9.60 10.41
N VAL A 15 2.58 -9.07 9.26
CA VAL A 15 2.41 -7.67 8.92
C VAL A 15 0.91 -7.42 9.04
N ASP A 16 0.48 -6.78 10.14
CA ASP A 16 -0.93 -6.54 10.44
C ASP A 16 -1.48 -5.50 9.45
N HIS A 17 -1.80 -5.96 8.24
CA HIS A 17 -2.39 -5.15 7.18
C HIS A 17 -3.69 -4.46 7.67
N PHE A 18 -4.43 -5.10 8.58
CA PHE A 18 -5.63 -4.53 9.19
C PHE A 18 -5.31 -3.39 10.17
N ALA A 19 -4.13 -3.35 10.79
CA ALA A 19 -3.71 -2.19 11.58
C ALA A 19 -3.55 -0.95 10.71
N SER A 20 -2.95 -1.10 9.52
CA SER A 20 -2.75 0.01 8.58
C SER A 20 -4.07 0.61 8.07
N GLU A 21 -5.05 -0.24 7.73
CA GLU A 21 -6.38 0.21 7.31
C GLU A 21 -7.14 0.93 8.44
N ARG A 22 -7.12 0.38 9.67
CA ARG A 22 -7.73 1.01 10.85
C ARG A 22 -7.11 2.37 11.16
N ASN A 23 -5.79 2.50 11.00
CA ASN A 23 -5.08 3.76 11.22
C ASN A 23 -5.41 4.80 10.15
N LEU A 24 -5.60 4.38 8.90
CA LEU A 24 -6.04 5.25 7.81
C LEU A 24 -7.45 5.80 8.03
N GLU A 25 -8.37 4.97 8.53
CA GLU A 25 -9.74 5.39 8.88
C GLU A 25 -9.75 6.39 10.04
N LYS A 26 -8.96 6.12 11.08
CA LYS A 26 -8.86 6.96 12.28
C LYS A 26 -7.97 8.20 12.10
N LEU A 27 -7.19 8.24 11.02
CA LEU A 27 -6.14 9.24 10.76
C LEU A 27 -5.12 9.32 11.88
N ASP A 28 -4.74 8.16 12.41
CA ASP A 28 -3.76 8.07 13.49
C ASP A 28 -2.34 8.05 12.92
N PHE A 29 -1.75 9.24 12.80
CA PHE A 29 -0.41 9.41 12.26
C PHE A 29 0.65 8.72 13.11
N GLU A 30 0.50 8.76 14.44
CA GLU A 30 1.52 8.26 15.37
C GLU A 30 1.52 6.72 15.40
N ALA A 31 0.34 6.10 15.43
CA ALA A 31 0.22 4.66 15.34
C ALA A 31 0.80 4.12 14.01
N GLN A 32 0.51 4.80 12.90
CA GLN A 32 1.05 4.40 11.60
C GLN A 32 2.57 4.61 11.50
N ARG A 33 3.09 5.71 12.07
CA ARG A 33 4.53 5.96 12.17
C ARG A 33 5.24 4.83 12.92
N GLN A 34 4.69 4.39 14.04
CA GLN A 34 5.28 3.31 14.84
C GLN A 34 5.36 2.00 14.07
N LEU A 35 4.35 1.65 13.27
CA LEU A 35 4.39 0.46 12.40
C LEU A 35 5.54 0.54 11.38
N VAL A 36 5.70 1.70 10.74
CA VAL A 36 6.81 1.90 9.77
C VAL A 36 8.17 1.81 10.48
N VAL A 37 8.33 2.43 11.64
CA VAL A 37 9.58 2.41 12.42
C VAL A 37 9.92 1.00 12.89
N GLN A 38 8.96 0.26 13.46
CA GLN A 38 9.17 -1.12 13.90
C GLN A 38 9.64 -2.02 12.75
N LEU A 39 9.02 -1.87 11.58
CA LEU A 39 9.38 -2.64 10.40
C LEU A 39 10.77 -2.27 9.88
N ILE A 40 11.13 -0.99 9.87
CA ILE A 40 12.49 -0.51 9.54
C ILE A 40 13.52 -1.07 10.51
N THR A 41 13.23 -1.07 11.82
CA THR A 41 14.13 -1.63 12.84
C THR A 41 14.32 -3.13 12.67
N SER A 42 13.24 -3.90 12.50
CA SER A 42 13.28 -5.34 12.22
C SER A 42 14.07 -5.65 10.95
N MET A 43 13.87 -4.89 9.87
CA MET A 43 14.65 -5.04 8.63
C MET A 43 16.14 -4.74 8.84
N ALA A 44 16.49 -3.70 9.60
CA ALA A 44 17.89 -3.37 9.88
C ALA A 44 18.61 -4.48 10.67
N GLU A 45 17.91 -5.16 11.57
CA GLU A 45 18.43 -6.32 12.29
C GLU A 45 18.60 -7.54 11.36
N ASN A 46 17.59 -7.83 10.54
CA ASN A 46 17.63 -8.91 9.55
C ASN A 46 18.75 -8.70 8.50
N VAL A 47 19.04 -7.45 8.10
CA VAL A 47 20.18 -7.12 7.22
C VAL A 47 21.51 -7.44 7.91
N LYS A 48 21.67 -7.08 9.19
CA LYS A 48 22.88 -7.42 9.97
C LYS A 48 23.06 -8.93 10.10
N GLU A 49 21.97 -9.66 10.33
CA GLU A 49 22.00 -11.12 10.41
C GLU A 49 22.38 -11.75 9.07
N ARG A 50 21.80 -11.28 7.97
CA ARG A 50 22.16 -11.72 6.61
C ARG A 50 23.62 -11.50 6.31
N ASP A 51 24.16 -10.34 6.68
CA ASP A 51 25.57 -10.02 6.45
C ASP A 51 26.51 -10.87 7.31
N LYS A 52 26.09 -11.31 8.52
CA LYS A 52 26.81 -12.31 9.32
C LYS A 52 26.82 -13.67 8.64
N ILE A 53 25.65 -14.15 8.19
CA ILE A 53 25.50 -15.44 7.48
C ILE A 53 26.35 -15.44 6.20
N LYS A 54 26.41 -14.32 5.48
CA LYS A 54 27.24 -14.18 4.27
C LYS A 54 28.74 -14.25 4.54
N ARG A 55 29.21 -13.83 5.73
CA ARG A 55 30.62 -13.88 6.12
C ARG A 55 31.03 -15.25 6.62
N ASP A 56 30.09 -16.01 7.19
CA ASP A 56 30.33 -17.37 7.64
C ASP A 56 30.30 -18.35 6.45
N LYS A 57 31.47 -18.88 6.08
CA LYS A 57 31.63 -19.84 4.98
C LYS A 57 31.03 -21.22 5.29
N SER A 58 30.69 -21.50 6.55
CA SER A 58 30.05 -22.77 6.95
C SER A 58 28.51 -22.72 6.85
N SER A 59 27.95 -21.52 6.74
CA SER A 59 26.51 -21.31 6.68
C SER A 59 25.92 -21.72 5.32
N HIS A 60 24.79 -22.43 5.36
CA HIS A 60 24.14 -22.96 4.16
C HIS A 60 23.54 -21.83 3.29
N PRO A 61 23.78 -21.80 1.97
CA PRO A 61 23.33 -20.70 1.09
C PRO A 61 21.81 -20.46 1.11
N LEU A 62 21.03 -21.50 1.42
CA LEU A 62 19.56 -21.41 1.55
C LEU A 62 19.10 -20.47 2.68
N THR A 63 19.84 -20.34 3.79
CA THR A 63 19.44 -19.43 4.88
C THR A 63 19.56 -17.97 4.45
N ASN A 64 20.61 -17.65 3.69
CA ASN A 64 20.80 -16.33 3.09
C ASN A 64 19.70 -16.00 2.07
N ILE A 65 19.32 -16.98 1.21
CA ILE A 65 18.23 -16.79 0.24
C ILE A 65 16.91 -16.53 0.98
N LYS A 66 16.55 -17.37 1.96
CA LYS A 66 15.31 -17.21 2.74
C LYS A 66 15.24 -15.83 3.42
N LEU A 67 16.33 -15.41 4.06
CA LEU A 67 16.40 -14.12 4.73
C LEU A 67 16.34 -12.95 3.74
N SER A 68 16.92 -13.10 2.55
CA SER A 68 16.83 -12.08 1.49
C SER A 68 15.41 -11.94 0.95
N THR A 69 14.71 -13.03 0.68
CA THR A 69 13.30 -12.99 0.26
C THR A 69 12.40 -12.40 1.35
N LYS A 70 12.66 -12.74 2.63
CA LYS A 70 11.96 -12.12 3.76
C LYS A 70 12.16 -10.60 3.79
N LEU A 71 13.41 -10.14 3.65
CA LEU A 71 13.74 -8.71 3.60
C LEU A 71 13.05 -7.99 2.43
N GLU A 72 12.95 -8.60 1.25
CA GLU A 72 12.22 -8.02 0.11
C GLU A 72 10.71 -7.89 0.40
N SER A 73 10.10 -8.91 1.03
CA SER A 73 8.69 -8.84 1.42
C SER A 73 8.42 -7.75 2.47
N GLN A 74 9.31 -7.63 3.47
CA GLN A 74 9.22 -6.59 4.51
C GLN A 74 9.43 -5.19 3.92
N LEU A 75 10.32 -5.04 2.94
CA LEU A 75 10.56 -3.78 2.24
C LEU A 75 9.31 -3.31 1.50
N MET A 76 8.63 -4.21 0.78
CA MET A 76 7.37 -3.90 0.11
C MET A 76 6.27 -3.49 1.10
N ALA A 77 6.15 -4.22 2.23
CA ALA A 77 5.22 -3.87 3.29
C ALA A 77 5.51 -2.47 3.89
N ALA A 78 6.78 -2.13 4.10
CA ALA A 78 7.17 -0.83 4.63
C ALA A 78 6.83 0.32 3.69
N TYR A 79 7.02 0.14 2.37
CA TYR A 79 6.57 1.11 1.37
C TYR A 79 5.05 1.31 1.38
N ASN A 80 4.28 0.22 1.51
CA ASN A 80 2.81 0.31 1.62
C ASN A 80 2.38 1.08 2.88
N PHE A 81 3.03 0.82 4.03
CA PHE A 81 2.73 1.55 5.26
C PHE A 81 3.13 3.03 5.20
N LEU A 82 4.23 3.34 4.53
CA LEU A 82 4.66 4.72 4.29
C LEU A 82 3.69 5.46 3.35
N ASP A 83 3.15 4.80 2.32
CA ASP A 83 2.14 5.41 1.44
C ASP A 83 0.85 5.72 2.22
N VAL A 84 0.41 4.80 3.09
CA VAL A 84 -0.70 5.07 4.01
C VAL A 84 -0.40 6.27 4.92
N LEU A 85 0.83 6.39 5.44
CA LEU A 85 1.25 7.53 6.25
C LEU A 85 1.21 8.85 5.46
N LYS A 86 1.67 8.84 4.19
CA LYS A 86 1.59 9.98 3.25
C LYS A 86 0.13 10.36 2.98
N ASN A 87 -0.75 9.38 2.81
CA ASN A 87 -2.19 9.58 2.62
C ASN A 87 -2.88 10.17 3.86
N ILE A 88 -2.52 9.73 5.07
CA ILE A 88 -2.99 10.32 6.33
C ILE A 88 -2.57 11.79 6.40
N TYR A 89 -1.29 12.08 6.15
CA TYR A 89 -0.76 13.44 6.14
C TYR A 89 -1.47 14.34 5.11
N GLY A 90 -1.69 13.86 3.88
CA GLY A 90 -2.43 14.58 2.85
C GLY A 90 -3.88 14.87 3.26
N LYS A 91 -4.57 13.91 3.90
CA LYS A 91 -5.93 14.10 4.43
C LYS A 91 -5.97 15.12 5.58
N LEU A 92 -4.94 15.18 6.42
CA LEU A 92 -4.82 16.16 7.50
C LEU A 92 -4.57 17.59 6.97
N LEU A 93 -3.73 17.73 5.93
CA LEU A 93 -3.48 19.03 5.27
C LEU A 93 -4.74 19.59 4.58
N ASN A 94 -5.47 18.74 3.85
CA ASN A 94 -6.62 19.15 3.06
C ASN A 94 -7.90 19.38 3.88
N SER A 95 -7.95 18.95 5.14
CA SER A 95 -9.15 19.03 5.98
C SER A 95 -8.95 19.88 7.23
N LYS A 96 -9.35 21.16 7.17
CA LYS A 96 -9.34 22.08 8.33
C LYS A 96 -10.12 21.53 9.54
N LYS A 97 -11.19 20.75 9.32
CA LYS A 97 -11.99 20.12 10.38
C LYS A 97 -11.22 19.02 11.13
N LYS A 98 -10.39 18.26 10.41
CA LYS A 98 -9.63 17.13 10.97
C LYS A 98 -8.27 17.57 11.52
N ARG A 99 -7.79 18.73 11.07
CA ARG A 99 -6.61 19.44 11.59
C ARG A 99 -6.74 19.88 13.06
N GLY A 100 -7.97 20.00 13.58
CA GLY A 100 -8.20 20.48 14.96
C GLY A 100 -7.61 19.63 16.08
N LYS A 101 -7.13 18.41 15.79
CA LYS A 101 -6.45 17.53 16.77
C LYS A 101 -4.95 17.78 16.90
N TYR A 102 -4.34 18.52 15.96
CA TYR A 102 -2.89 18.69 15.88
C TYR A 102 -2.53 20.16 15.75
N THR A 103 -1.44 20.55 16.39
CA THR A 103 -0.87 21.89 16.25
C THR A 103 -0.22 22.07 14.88
N GLU A 104 -0.08 23.32 14.45
CA GLU A 104 0.59 23.64 13.18
C GLU A 104 2.07 23.23 13.16
N SER A 105 2.73 23.27 14.32
CA SER A 105 4.10 22.78 14.50
C SER A 105 4.20 21.26 14.34
N GLU A 106 3.28 20.49 14.92
CA GLU A 106 3.26 19.02 14.78
C GLU A 106 3.05 18.60 13.33
N ILE A 107 2.15 19.27 12.60
CA ILE A 107 1.88 18.95 11.20
C ILE A 107 3.11 19.21 10.34
N SER A 108 3.85 20.29 10.59
CA SER A 108 5.13 20.53 9.90
C SER A 108 6.14 19.42 10.20
N SER A 109 6.23 18.99 11.46
CA SER A 109 7.13 17.90 11.87
C SER A 109 6.76 16.54 11.25
N PHE A 110 5.49 16.31 10.90
CA PHE A 110 5.04 15.09 10.22
C PHE A 110 5.61 14.99 8.80
N GLY A 111 5.70 16.11 8.09
CA GLY A 111 6.34 16.15 6.76
C GLY A 111 7.83 15.79 6.83
N GLU A 112 8.55 16.33 7.80
CA GLU A 112 9.96 15.98 8.05
C GLU A 112 10.12 14.52 8.45
N THR A 113 9.23 14.01 9.30
CA THR A 113 9.22 12.61 9.73
C THR A 113 9.02 11.66 8.53
N ILE A 114 8.06 11.96 7.65
CA ILE A 114 7.84 11.17 6.42
C ILE A 114 9.11 11.16 5.57
N LYS A 115 9.73 12.32 5.36
CA LYS A 115 10.96 12.44 4.57
C LYS A 115 12.10 11.60 5.18
N ASN A 116 12.30 11.67 6.49
CA ASN A 116 13.32 10.89 7.18
C ASN A 116 13.06 9.37 7.07
N LEU A 117 11.79 8.93 7.14
CA LEU A 117 11.44 7.52 6.98
C LEU A 117 11.66 7.04 5.53
N ASP A 118 11.34 7.88 4.54
CA ASP A 118 11.55 7.62 3.12
C ASP A 118 13.06 7.47 2.82
N GLU A 119 13.90 8.39 3.31
CA GLU A 119 15.36 8.31 3.19
C GLU A 119 15.94 7.05 3.85
N ASN A 120 15.45 6.68 5.04
CA ASN A 120 15.86 5.45 5.72
C ASN A 120 15.46 4.19 4.94
N LEU A 121 14.28 4.16 4.32
CA LEU A 121 13.84 3.04 3.50
C LEU A 121 14.65 2.90 2.22
N VAL A 122 14.98 4.00 1.55
CA VAL A 122 15.86 3.99 0.37
C VAL A 122 17.26 3.47 0.74
N ASN A 123 17.80 3.88 1.89
CA ASN A 123 19.08 3.37 2.38
C ASN A 123 19.02 1.86 2.67
N LEU A 124 17.96 1.38 3.31
CA LEU A 124 17.75 -0.05 3.55
C LEU A 124 17.54 -0.83 2.25
N GLU A 125 16.80 -0.28 1.29
CA GLU A 125 16.62 -0.89 -0.03
C GLU A 125 17.97 -1.08 -0.73
N ASN A 126 18.84 -0.07 -0.69
CA ASN A 126 20.19 -0.18 -1.25
C ASN A 126 21.02 -1.28 -0.56
N MET A 127 20.88 -1.44 0.76
CA MET A 127 21.52 -2.52 1.52
C MET A 127 20.92 -3.91 1.23
N ILE A 128 19.61 -3.98 1.00
CA ILE A 128 18.91 -5.25 0.71
C ILE A 128 19.25 -5.70 -0.71
N ARG A 129 19.09 -4.80 -1.69
CA ARG A 129 19.20 -5.08 -3.13
C ARG A 129 20.62 -5.12 -3.68
N TYR A 130 21.65 -4.90 -2.85
CA TYR A 130 23.08 -4.89 -3.21
C TYR A 130 23.34 -5.53 -4.58
N LYS A 131 23.32 -4.69 -5.63
CA LYS A 131 23.54 -5.15 -7.00
C LYS A 131 24.95 -5.74 -6.99
N PRO A 132 25.14 -7.03 -7.33
CA PRO A 132 26.47 -7.57 -7.42
C PRO A 132 27.14 -6.89 -8.62
N ASN A 133 27.88 -5.81 -8.37
CA ASN A 133 28.94 -5.34 -9.26
C ASN A 133 30.14 -6.31 -9.24
N SER A 134 29.94 -7.55 -8.80
CA SER A 134 30.81 -8.64 -9.17
C SER A 134 30.45 -9.04 -10.60
N ALA A 135 31.07 -8.36 -11.56
CA ALA A 135 31.60 -9.03 -12.73
C ALA A 135 32.53 -10.16 -12.23
N ILE A 136 31.95 -11.23 -11.70
CA ILE A 136 32.59 -12.53 -11.76
C ILE A 136 32.59 -12.80 -13.25
N LYS A 137 33.70 -12.47 -13.92
CA LYS A 137 34.08 -13.17 -15.14
C LYS A 137 33.91 -14.64 -14.79
N LYS A 138 32.77 -15.22 -15.17
CA LYS A 138 32.64 -16.67 -15.33
C LYS A 138 33.67 -16.99 -16.40
N SER A 139 34.91 -17.21 -15.97
CA SER A 139 35.82 -18.05 -16.70
C SER A 139 35.12 -19.40 -16.71
N ARG A 140 34.31 -19.64 -17.75
CA ARG A 140 33.93 -20.99 -18.13
C ARG A 140 35.25 -21.63 -18.53
N MET A 141 35.95 -22.22 -17.56
CA MET A 141 36.84 -23.31 -17.88
C MET A 141 35.91 -24.42 -18.31
N ASP A 142 35.73 -24.56 -19.62
CA ASP A 142 35.25 -25.80 -20.22
C ASP A 142 36.30 -26.85 -19.88
N ILE A 143 36.14 -27.51 -18.74
CA ILE A 143 36.87 -28.72 -18.42
C ILE A 143 36.21 -29.79 -19.29
N ASP A 144 36.84 -30.11 -20.41
CA ASP A 144 36.45 -31.24 -21.24
C ASP A 144 36.74 -32.53 -20.47
N VAL A 145 35.74 -33.00 -19.72
CA VAL A 145 35.81 -34.20 -18.88
C VAL A 145 36.05 -35.47 -19.71
N ASN A 146 35.84 -35.43 -21.03
CA ASN A 146 36.12 -36.54 -21.94
C ASN A 146 37.59 -36.64 -22.35
N SER A 147 38.42 -35.66 -22.02
CA SER A 147 39.84 -35.60 -22.44
C SER A 147 40.83 -36.20 -21.44
N ILE A 148 40.37 -36.58 -20.23
CA ILE A 148 41.22 -37.22 -19.22
C ILE A 148 41.01 -38.73 -19.31
N PRO A 149 41.97 -39.51 -19.84
CA PRO A 149 41.88 -40.97 -19.77
C PRO A 149 41.97 -41.38 -18.29
N PHE A 150 40.82 -41.62 -17.67
CA PHE A 150 40.74 -42.11 -16.30
C PHE A 150 41.15 -43.58 -16.31
N ASP A 151 42.42 -43.84 -16.00
CA ASP A 151 42.96 -45.18 -15.90
C ASP A 151 42.44 -45.86 -14.62
N LYS A 152 41.31 -46.57 -14.75
CA LYS A 152 40.69 -47.33 -13.66
C LYS A 152 41.66 -48.33 -13.02
N SER A 153 42.71 -48.75 -13.74
CA SER A 153 43.73 -49.71 -13.29
C SER A 153 44.70 -49.14 -12.25
N ALA A 154 44.79 -47.81 -12.12
CA ALA A 154 45.75 -47.13 -11.25
C ALA A 154 45.21 -46.82 -9.84
N LEU A 155 43.91 -47.01 -9.60
CA LEU A 155 43.30 -46.80 -8.29
C LEU A 155 43.33 -48.09 -7.46
N THR A 156 43.65 -47.96 -6.18
CA THR A 156 43.46 -49.05 -5.21
C THR A 156 41.97 -49.39 -5.08
N THR A 157 41.65 -50.64 -4.72
CA THR A 157 40.26 -51.11 -4.54
C THR A 157 39.43 -50.27 -3.57
N GLU A 158 40.07 -49.62 -2.59
CA GLU A 158 39.41 -48.70 -1.66
C GLU A 158 39.01 -47.37 -2.32
N GLU A 159 39.86 -46.81 -3.17
CA GLU A 159 39.57 -45.58 -3.90
C GLU A 159 38.48 -45.79 -4.96
N GLN A 160 38.43 -46.96 -5.60
CA GLN A 160 37.35 -47.32 -6.52
C GLN A 160 35.99 -47.41 -5.81
N ASN A 161 35.96 -47.99 -4.60
CA ASN A 161 34.75 -48.05 -3.78
C ASN A 161 34.30 -46.67 -3.31
N TYR A 162 35.24 -45.80 -2.91
CA TYR A 162 34.93 -44.42 -2.50
C TYR A 162 34.33 -43.59 -3.65
N VAL A 163 34.86 -43.74 -4.87
CA VAL A 163 34.33 -43.09 -6.07
C VAL A 163 32.93 -43.60 -6.40
N ALA A 164 32.71 -44.92 -6.37
CA ALA A 164 31.40 -45.51 -6.62
C ALA A 164 30.35 -45.05 -5.59
N GLU A 165 30.72 -44.95 -4.32
CA GLU A 165 29.83 -44.45 -3.27
C GLU A 165 29.53 -42.95 -3.43
N SER A 166 30.52 -42.16 -3.83
CA SER A 166 30.36 -40.72 -4.08
C SER A 166 29.43 -40.45 -5.27
N ILE A 167 29.58 -41.21 -6.36
CA ILE A 167 28.68 -41.14 -7.52
C ILE A 167 27.25 -41.52 -7.12
N ARG A 168 27.08 -42.58 -6.32
CA ARG A 168 25.75 -42.97 -5.82
C ARG A 168 25.11 -41.88 -4.95
N ARG A 169 25.87 -41.23 -4.07
CA ARG A 169 25.38 -40.10 -3.26
C ARG A 169 25.03 -38.87 -4.10
N TRP A 170 25.71 -38.66 -5.22
CA TRP A 170 25.40 -37.59 -6.16
C TRP A 170 24.13 -37.89 -6.95
N ASN A 171 23.98 -39.10 -7.49
CA ASN A 171 22.77 -39.48 -8.23
C ASN A 171 21.51 -39.39 -7.37
N VAL A 172 21.55 -39.85 -6.12
CA VAL A 172 20.41 -39.74 -5.19
C VAL A 172 20.07 -38.28 -4.88
N ARG A 173 21.07 -37.39 -4.89
CA ARG A 173 20.86 -35.96 -4.66
C ARG A 173 20.27 -35.28 -5.90
N ASP A 174 20.72 -35.65 -7.09
CA ASP A 174 20.18 -35.14 -8.36
C ASP A 174 18.72 -35.58 -8.55
N GLU A 175 18.37 -36.83 -8.26
CA GLU A 175 16.97 -37.28 -8.25
C GLU A 175 16.10 -36.46 -7.26
N GLY A 176 16.67 -36.08 -6.12
CA GLY A 176 16.02 -35.19 -5.16
C GLY A 176 15.83 -33.77 -5.68
N PHE A 177 16.79 -33.25 -6.45
CA PHE A 177 16.69 -31.93 -7.08
C PHE A 177 15.69 -31.90 -8.22
N ASP A 178 15.67 -32.93 -9.07
CA ASP A 178 14.70 -33.06 -10.16
C ASP A 178 13.27 -33.09 -9.61
N LYS A 179 13.06 -33.83 -8.51
CA LYS A 179 11.76 -33.85 -7.83
C LYS A 179 11.36 -32.47 -7.28
N GLN A 180 12.30 -31.74 -6.67
CA GLN A 180 12.04 -30.39 -6.17
C GLN A 180 11.77 -29.39 -7.31
N LEU A 181 12.46 -29.51 -8.43
CA LEU A 181 12.24 -28.69 -9.63
C LEU A 181 10.85 -28.95 -10.22
N GLN A 182 10.42 -30.21 -10.23
CA GLN A 182 9.07 -30.57 -10.67
C GLN A 182 8.00 -29.98 -9.75
N GLU A 183 8.17 -30.08 -8.42
CA GLU A 183 7.25 -29.49 -7.44
C GLU A 183 7.18 -27.95 -7.55
N ILE A 184 8.30 -27.28 -7.85
CA ILE A 184 8.34 -25.84 -8.12
C ILE A 184 7.60 -25.50 -9.41
N GLY A 185 7.79 -26.29 -10.48
CA GLY A 185 7.06 -26.11 -11.74
C GLY A 185 5.54 -26.15 -11.52
N GLU A 186 5.04 -27.15 -10.81
CA GLU A 186 3.62 -27.30 -10.47
C GLU A 186 3.10 -26.18 -9.54
N ALA A 187 3.96 -25.64 -8.66
CA ALA A 187 3.60 -24.49 -7.83
C ALA A 187 3.50 -23.20 -8.67
N VAL A 188 4.41 -23.00 -9.64
CA VAL A 188 4.41 -21.85 -10.55
C VAL A 188 3.19 -21.88 -11.45
N ASP A 189 2.81 -23.04 -12.00
CA ASP A 189 1.60 -23.17 -12.84
C ASP A 189 0.34 -22.79 -12.06
N ARG A 190 0.21 -23.26 -10.80
CA ARG A 190 -0.89 -22.86 -9.92
C ARG A 190 -0.89 -21.37 -9.61
N ILE A 191 0.28 -20.75 -9.44
CA ILE A 191 0.38 -19.29 -9.26
C ILE A 191 -0.04 -18.56 -10.54
N GLY A 192 0.31 -19.09 -11.71
CA GLY A 192 -0.11 -18.55 -13.01
C GLY A 192 -1.65 -18.48 -13.14
N GLU A 193 -2.35 -19.57 -12.81
CA GLU A 193 -3.81 -19.61 -12.82
C GLU A 193 -4.44 -18.59 -11.85
N VAL A 194 -3.90 -18.50 -10.62
CA VAL A 194 -4.37 -17.53 -9.61
C VAL A 194 -4.11 -16.10 -10.07
N ALA A 195 -2.97 -15.83 -10.71
CA ALA A 195 -2.63 -14.51 -11.23
C ALA A 195 -3.58 -14.08 -12.37
N ILE A 196 -3.97 -15.00 -13.25
CA ILE A 196 -4.99 -14.75 -14.28
C ILE A 196 -6.32 -14.40 -13.61
N HIS A 197 -6.74 -15.16 -12.61
CA HIS A 197 -7.97 -14.88 -11.86
C HIS A 197 -7.94 -13.52 -11.15
N ILE A 198 -6.82 -13.14 -10.53
CA ILE A 198 -6.65 -11.80 -9.94
C ILE A 198 -6.72 -10.73 -11.02
N GLY A 199 -6.07 -10.92 -12.16
CA GLY A 199 -6.11 -9.99 -13.29
C GLY A 199 -7.53 -9.75 -13.78
N THR A 200 -8.31 -10.83 -13.97
CA THR A 200 -9.72 -10.71 -14.37
C THR A 200 -10.57 -9.96 -13.35
N ARG A 201 -10.40 -10.25 -12.05
CA ARG A 201 -11.15 -9.55 -10.99
C ARG A 201 -10.75 -8.09 -10.85
N ALA A 202 -9.48 -7.77 -11.03
CA ALA A 202 -9.00 -6.39 -11.01
C ALA A 202 -9.58 -5.59 -12.19
N GLN A 203 -9.70 -6.22 -13.37
CA GLN A 203 -10.33 -5.60 -14.53
C GLN A 203 -11.84 -5.37 -14.31
N ASP A 204 -12.54 -6.34 -13.71
CA ASP A 204 -13.95 -6.18 -13.36
C ASP A 204 -14.17 -5.06 -12.32
N GLN A 205 -13.30 -4.98 -11.30
CA GLN A 205 -13.33 -3.91 -10.31
C GLN A 205 -13.05 -2.53 -10.94
N ALA A 206 -12.09 -2.45 -11.87
CA ALA A 206 -11.80 -1.22 -12.59
C ALA A 206 -13.02 -0.76 -13.42
N LYS A 207 -13.72 -1.69 -14.08
CA LYS A 207 -14.95 -1.39 -14.81
C LYS A 207 -16.07 -0.89 -13.88
N ALA A 208 -16.29 -1.58 -12.76
CA ALA A 208 -17.29 -1.17 -11.77
C ALA A 208 -16.97 0.22 -11.17
N ALA A 209 -15.69 0.54 -10.95
CA ALA A 209 -15.27 1.85 -10.48
C ALA A 209 -15.56 2.96 -11.51
N ILE A 210 -15.36 2.70 -12.80
CA ILE A 210 -15.69 3.63 -13.88
C ILE A 210 -17.20 3.88 -13.93
N GLU A 211 -18.01 2.83 -13.84
CA GLU A 211 -19.48 2.96 -13.81
C GLU A 211 -19.95 3.77 -12.58
N ALA A 212 -19.37 3.52 -11.40
CA ALA A 212 -19.67 4.30 -10.20
C ALA A 212 -19.32 5.79 -10.34
N VAL A 213 -18.21 6.11 -11.01
CA VAL A 213 -17.83 7.51 -11.28
C VAL A 213 -18.85 8.20 -12.20
N VAL A 214 -19.33 7.49 -13.23
CA VAL A 214 -20.38 8.01 -14.13
C VAL A 214 -21.67 8.27 -13.36
N ASP A 215 -22.07 7.35 -12.47
CA ASP A 215 -23.28 7.51 -11.63
C ASP A 215 -23.14 8.69 -10.65
N VAL A 216 -21.97 8.89 -10.07
CA VAL A 216 -21.68 10.04 -9.20
C VAL A 216 -21.72 11.34 -10.01
N GLU A 217 -21.18 11.37 -11.22
CA GLU A 217 -21.22 12.54 -12.08
C GLU A 217 -22.68 12.89 -12.46
N ASN A 218 -23.47 11.89 -12.83
CA ASN A 218 -24.90 12.05 -13.14
C ASN A 218 -25.70 12.54 -11.93
N THR A 219 -25.44 11.97 -10.76
CA THR A 219 -26.07 12.40 -9.50
C THR A 219 -25.67 13.84 -9.15
N THR A 220 -24.40 14.20 -9.32
CA THR A 220 -23.90 15.55 -9.06
C THR A 220 -24.54 16.57 -10.00
N LYS A 221 -24.72 16.23 -11.28
CA LYS A 221 -25.48 17.05 -12.24
C LYS A 221 -26.93 17.22 -11.80
N GLY A 222 -27.59 16.14 -11.40
CA GLY A 222 -28.96 16.16 -10.87
C GLY A 222 -29.12 17.05 -9.63
N VAL A 223 -28.23 16.91 -8.64
CA VAL A 223 -28.21 17.73 -7.42
C VAL A 223 -27.98 19.21 -7.76
N THR A 224 -27.09 19.49 -8.70
CA THR A 224 -26.81 20.87 -9.14
C THR A 224 -28.04 21.51 -9.78
N ASP A 225 -28.78 20.76 -10.59
CA ASP A 225 -30.00 21.26 -11.23
C ASP A 225 -31.15 21.45 -10.24
N VAL A 226 -31.31 20.57 -9.25
CA VAL A 226 -32.25 20.76 -8.14
C VAL A 226 -31.88 22.01 -7.34
N THR A 227 -30.60 22.21 -7.05
CA THR A 227 -30.10 23.41 -6.34
C THR A 227 -30.40 24.70 -7.12
N LYS A 228 -30.22 24.69 -8.45
CA LYS A 228 -30.61 25.81 -9.33
C LYS A 228 -32.11 26.09 -9.27
N ARG A 229 -32.95 25.06 -9.28
CA ARG A 229 -34.42 25.20 -9.16
C ARG A 229 -34.82 25.80 -7.82
N ILE A 230 -34.25 25.32 -6.72
CA ILE A 230 -34.48 25.86 -5.36
C ILE A 230 -34.06 27.34 -5.29
N LYS A 231 -32.88 27.68 -5.82
CA LYS A 231 -32.41 29.08 -5.87
C LYS A 231 -33.33 29.98 -6.68
N LYS A 232 -33.92 29.48 -7.77
CA LYS A 232 -34.90 30.21 -8.58
C LYS A 232 -36.22 30.43 -7.82
N LEU A 233 -36.70 29.41 -7.11
CA LEU A 233 -37.90 29.51 -6.25
C LEU A 233 -37.68 30.51 -5.11
N LEU A 234 -36.55 30.43 -4.41
CA LEU A 234 -36.21 31.38 -3.34
C LEU A 234 -36.13 32.82 -3.83
N LYS A 235 -35.54 33.05 -5.02
CA LYS A 235 -35.53 34.39 -5.64
C LYS A 235 -36.95 34.89 -5.94
N ARG A 236 -37.82 34.02 -6.46
CA ARG A 236 -39.21 34.38 -6.78
C ARG A 236 -40.00 34.71 -5.51
N GLN A 237 -39.85 33.90 -4.46
CA GLN A 237 -40.50 34.14 -3.17
C GLN A 237 -40.03 35.48 -2.57
N ARG A 238 -38.72 35.76 -2.58
CA ARG A 238 -38.18 37.04 -2.09
C ARG A 238 -38.77 38.25 -2.84
N MET A 239 -38.93 38.14 -4.16
CA MET A 239 -39.55 39.22 -4.95
C MET A 239 -41.02 39.41 -4.57
N VAL A 240 -41.78 38.32 -4.41
CA VAL A 240 -43.19 38.38 -3.98
C VAL A 240 -43.32 38.99 -2.58
N GLU A 241 -42.48 38.58 -1.63
CA GLU A 241 -42.45 39.17 -0.29
C GLU A 241 -42.14 40.66 -0.32
N PHE A 242 -41.21 41.09 -1.19
CA PHE A 242 -40.89 42.51 -1.37
C PHE A 242 -42.09 43.30 -1.91
N TYR A 243 -42.74 42.80 -2.96
CA TYR A 243 -43.95 43.45 -3.50
C TYR A 243 -45.08 43.50 -2.46
N CYS A 244 -45.29 42.43 -1.70
CA CYS A 244 -46.29 42.38 -0.64
C CYS A 244 -46.01 43.43 0.44
N ARG A 245 -44.74 43.57 0.87
CA ARG A 245 -44.34 44.61 1.83
C ARG A 245 -44.57 46.02 1.30
N MET A 246 -44.25 46.27 0.02
CA MET A 246 -44.47 47.58 -0.61
C MET A 246 -45.96 47.95 -0.69
N ILE A 247 -46.82 46.99 -1.04
CA ILE A 247 -48.28 47.20 -1.06
C ILE A 247 -48.79 47.50 0.35
N LEU A 248 -48.30 46.78 1.37
CA LEU A 248 -48.70 47.00 2.76
C LEU A 248 -48.33 48.41 3.24
N ILE A 249 -47.13 48.91 2.90
CA ILE A 249 -46.69 50.28 3.20
C ILE A 249 -47.61 51.31 2.53
N LEU A 250 -47.97 51.08 1.25
CA LEU A 250 -48.90 51.95 0.52
C LEU A 250 -50.26 52.04 1.20
N ILE A 251 -50.82 50.91 1.65
CA ILE A 251 -52.10 50.88 2.37
C ILE A 251 -52.01 51.70 3.66
N VAL A 252 -50.93 51.55 4.42
CA VAL A 252 -50.72 52.31 5.67
C VAL A 252 -50.63 53.82 5.39
N LEU A 253 -49.97 54.24 4.32
CA LEU A 253 -49.89 55.65 3.91
C LEU A 253 -51.25 56.23 3.51
N VAL A 254 -52.08 55.47 2.80
CA VAL A 254 -53.44 55.90 2.44
C VAL A 254 -54.29 56.06 3.69
N LEU A 255 -54.25 55.08 4.60
CA LEU A 255 -55.00 55.12 5.85
C LEU A 255 -54.57 56.30 6.72
N SER A 256 -53.28 56.57 6.86
CA SER A 256 -52.78 57.71 7.63
C SER A 256 -53.19 59.05 7.01
N GLY A 257 -53.14 59.17 5.68
CA GLY A 257 -53.62 60.35 4.96
C GLY A 257 -55.11 60.63 5.19
N VAL A 258 -55.95 59.59 5.13
CA VAL A 258 -57.39 59.71 5.43
C VAL A 258 -57.62 60.14 6.88
N LEU A 259 -56.87 59.57 7.82
CA LEU A 259 -56.98 59.90 9.25
C LEU A 259 -56.62 61.37 9.51
N ILE A 260 -55.50 61.84 8.94
CA ILE A 260 -55.08 63.24 8.99
C ILE A 260 -56.13 64.15 8.38
N TYR A 261 -56.68 63.81 7.21
CA TYR A 261 -57.73 64.59 6.56
C TYR A 261 -58.98 64.75 7.44
N ILE A 262 -59.43 63.66 8.07
CA ILE A 262 -60.58 63.67 8.99
C ILE A 262 -60.29 64.58 10.19
N VAL A 263 -59.09 64.48 10.79
CA VAL A 263 -58.67 65.30 11.94
C VAL A 263 -58.62 66.78 11.55
N MET A 264 -58.00 67.14 10.42
CA MET A 264 -57.96 68.51 9.94
C MET A 264 -59.37 69.07 9.66
N LYS A 265 -60.24 68.27 9.04
CA LYS A 265 -61.64 68.66 8.78
C LYS A 265 -62.41 68.92 10.08
N LYS A 266 -62.22 68.09 11.11
CA LYS A 266 -62.82 68.27 12.44
C LYS A 266 -62.29 69.51 13.16
N LEU A 267 -61.00 69.82 13.04
CA LEU A 267 -60.40 71.03 13.60
C LEU A 267 -60.89 72.30 12.92
N LYS A 268 -61.12 72.27 11.60
CA LYS A 268 -61.56 73.44 10.83
C LYS A 268 -63.06 73.74 10.96
N ASN A 269 -63.88 72.75 11.36
CA ASN A 269 -65.32 72.89 11.61
C ASN A 269 -65.65 73.19 13.09
N LYS A 270 -64.64 73.52 13.91
CA LYS A 270 -64.78 73.99 15.28
C LYS A 270 -64.44 75.47 15.32
#